data_AF-A0A5N6LK60-F1
#
_entry.id   AF-A0A5N6LK60-F1
#
_cell.length_a   1.000
_cell.length_b   1.000
_cell.length_c   1.000
_cell.angle_alpha   90.00
_cell.angle_beta   90.00
_cell.angle_gamma   90.00
#
_symmetry.space_group_name_H-M   'P 1'
#
loop_
_entity.id
_entity.type
_entity.pdbx_description
1 polymer ?
#
loop_
_entity_poly.entity_id
_entity_poly.type
_entity_poly.pdbx_seq_one_letter_code
_entity_poly.pdbx_strand_id
1 'polypeptide(L)'
;MNCSAPSNLYFKSLFLNHGNQSLISTQAGKGGNHSRNMLGNGGARQSIHGITNTDGLIIVDHGSRRKESNLMLNEFVAMFAEKTGYPIVEPAHMELAEPSIQDAFRLCVQQGANRVIVSPFFLFPGRHWHQDIPSLTAEAAKDYPGVSYMITAPLGLHPLLMDVVDDRIKHCLSHVAGDADECSVCAGTGKCHLY
;
A
#
# COMPACT_ATOMS: atom_id res chain seq x y z
N MET A 1 -0.35 19.93 32.33
CA MET A 1 -1.09 18.67 32.43
C MET A 1 -0.78 17.89 31.16
N ASN A 2 0.05 16.86 31.28
CA ASN A 2 0.47 16.00 30.19
C ASN A 2 -0.67 15.03 29.86
N CYS A 3 -1.02 14.90 28.58
CA CYS A 3 -1.87 13.81 28.09
C CYS A 3 -1.08 13.04 27.03
N SER A 4 -0.57 11.90 27.44
CA SER A 4 0.13 10.91 26.64
C SER A 4 -0.85 10.12 25.78
N ALA A 5 -0.57 9.98 24.48
CA ALA A 5 -1.31 9.11 23.56
C ALA A 5 -1.05 7.62 23.88
N PRO A 6 -2.05 6.73 23.73
CA PRO A 6 -1.84 5.30 23.97
C PRO A 6 -1.08 4.63 22.81
N SER A 7 -0.14 3.78 23.19
CA SER A 7 0.71 2.96 22.33
C SER A 7 -0.07 1.88 21.58
N ASN A 8 0.10 1.84 20.26
CA ASN A 8 -0.48 0.85 19.35
C ASN A 8 0.23 -0.52 19.54
N LEU A 9 -0.38 -1.41 20.32
CA LEU A 9 0.09 -2.75 20.63
C LEU A 9 -0.97 -3.80 20.28
N TYR A 10 -1.53 -3.76 19.06
CA TYR A 10 -2.51 -4.77 18.62
C TYR A 10 -2.45 -5.04 17.12
N PHE A 11 -1.29 -5.34 16.53
CA PHE A 11 -1.25 -5.87 15.14
C PHE A 11 -0.06 -6.79 14.82
N LYS A 12 0.50 -7.48 15.83
CA LYS A 12 1.72 -8.30 15.66
C LYS A 12 1.51 -9.81 15.51
N SER A 13 0.30 -10.26 15.19
CA SER A 13 0.01 -11.69 15.10
C SER A 13 -1.09 -11.93 14.09
N LEU A 14 -0.73 -12.29 12.84
CA LEU A 14 -1.49 -13.11 11.89
C LEU A 14 -0.80 -13.10 10.51
N PHE A 15 0.43 -13.59 10.43
CA PHE A 15 1.01 -14.09 9.17
C PHE A 15 1.94 -15.25 9.52
N LEU A 16 1.34 -16.40 9.82
CA LEU A 16 2.08 -17.66 9.84
C LEU A 16 2.22 -18.16 8.40
N ASN A 17 3.47 -18.20 7.95
CA ASN A 17 3.96 -18.79 6.71
C ASN A 17 3.39 -20.21 6.50
N HIS A 18 2.77 -20.45 5.35
CA HIS A 18 2.71 -21.80 4.76
C HIS A 18 3.71 -21.89 3.61
N GLY A 19 4.76 -22.69 3.86
CA GLY A 19 5.87 -22.92 2.96
C GLY A 19 5.52 -23.85 1.78
N ASN A 20 5.95 -23.41 0.61
CA ASN A 20 6.72 -24.12 -0.42
C ASN A 20 6.66 -25.66 -0.48
N GLN A 21 6.24 -26.20 -1.63
CA GLN A 21 6.85 -27.40 -2.21
C GLN A 21 6.99 -27.22 -3.74
N SER A 22 8.21 -26.97 -4.21
CA SER A 22 8.61 -27.29 -5.58
C SER A 22 9.72 -28.34 -5.52
N LEU A 23 9.51 -29.43 -6.28
CA LEU A 23 10.44 -30.54 -6.45
C LEU A 23 11.57 -30.08 -7.39
N ILE A 24 12.82 -30.10 -6.91
CA ILE A 24 14.01 -29.97 -7.76
C ILE A 24 14.76 -31.30 -7.70
N SER A 25 14.89 -31.95 -8.86
CA SER A 25 15.70 -33.16 -9.04
C SER A 25 17.19 -32.84 -8.98
N THR A 26 17.93 -33.69 -8.29
CA THR A 26 19.38 -33.68 -8.13
C THR A 26 20.12 -34.11 -9.40
N GLN A 27 21.18 -33.38 -9.79
CA GLN A 27 22.39 -33.97 -10.37
C GLN A 27 23.65 -33.23 -9.89
N ALA A 28 24.68 -34.02 -9.61
CA ALA A 28 25.93 -33.65 -8.95
C ALA A 28 27.04 -33.24 -9.94
N GLY A 29 27.94 -32.35 -9.52
CA GLY A 29 29.16 -31.98 -10.24
C GLY A 29 30.16 -31.27 -9.32
N LYS A 30 31.45 -31.60 -9.46
CA LYS A 30 32.55 -31.51 -8.47
C LYS A 30 33.28 -30.15 -8.40
N GLY A 31 33.73 -29.78 -7.19
CA GLY A 31 35.11 -29.38 -6.84
C GLY A 31 35.67 -28.00 -7.21
N GLY A 32 36.39 -27.36 -6.28
CA GLY A 32 37.46 -26.39 -6.61
C GLY A 32 37.61 -25.18 -5.68
N ASN A 33 38.85 -24.89 -5.27
CA ASN A 33 39.29 -24.05 -4.16
C ASN A 33 39.34 -22.52 -4.40
N HIS A 34 39.34 -21.78 -3.29
CA HIS A 34 39.99 -20.49 -2.98
C HIS A 34 40.14 -19.38 -4.05
N SER A 35 39.58 -18.20 -3.76
CA SER A 35 40.37 -16.95 -3.66
C SER A 35 39.61 -15.87 -2.89
N ARG A 36 40.33 -15.17 -2.01
CA ARG A 36 39.91 -13.89 -1.43
C ARG A 36 39.72 -12.87 -2.56
N ASN A 37 38.74 -11.98 -2.42
CA ASN A 37 38.89 -10.63 -2.93
C ASN A 37 38.28 -9.63 -1.95
N MET A 38 39.15 -8.82 -1.39
CA MET A 38 38.82 -7.57 -0.72
C MET A 38 38.52 -6.50 -1.78
N LEU A 39 37.77 -5.48 -1.35
CA LEU A 39 37.54 -4.16 -1.96
C LEU A 39 36.25 -4.00 -2.78
N GLY A 40 35.28 -3.37 -2.10
CA GLY A 40 34.66 -2.11 -2.55
C GLY A 40 33.61 -2.22 -3.64
N ASN A 41 32.34 -1.98 -3.28
CA ASN A 41 31.52 -1.06 -4.06
C ASN A 41 30.29 -0.56 -3.29
N GLY A 42 29.96 0.71 -3.51
CA GLY A 42 28.84 1.40 -2.88
C GLY A 42 27.54 0.62 -3.01
N GLY A 43 26.80 0.56 -1.89
CA GLY A 43 25.56 -0.20 -1.77
C GLY A 43 24.49 0.31 -2.72
N ALA A 44 24.43 -0.26 -3.92
CA ALA A 44 23.22 -0.29 -4.71
C ALA A 44 22.21 -1.13 -3.91
N ARG A 45 21.42 -0.45 -3.07
CA ARG A 45 20.26 -1.05 -2.38
C ARG A 45 19.37 -1.67 -3.46
N GLN A 46 19.30 -3.00 -3.44
CA GLN A 46 18.61 -3.81 -4.42
C GLN A 46 17.15 -3.39 -4.53
N SER A 47 16.67 -3.26 -5.78
CA SER A 47 15.29 -2.98 -6.12
C SER A 47 14.36 -4.04 -5.52
N ILE A 48 13.40 -3.62 -4.70
CA ILE A 48 12.33 -4.50 -4.23
C ILE A 48 11.30 -4.56 -5.37
N HIS A 49 11.18 -5.71 -6.04
CA HIS A 49 10.14 -5.96 -7.06
C HIS A 49 10.08 -4.94 -8.24
N GLY A 50 11.21 -4.32 -8.62
CA GLY A 50 11.27 -3.32 -9.69
C GLY A 50 10.97 -1.88 -9.25
N ILE A 51 10.65 -1.68 -7.97
CA ILE A 51 10.65 -0.37 -7.30
C ILE A 51 12.09 -0.04 -6.85
N THR A 52 12.49 1.20 -7.11
CA THR A 52 13.80 1.77 -6.82
C THR A 52 13.69 2.81 -5.71
N ASN A 53 14.84 3.26 -5.19
CA ASN A 53 14.86 4.27 -4.12
C ASN A 53 14.43 5.68 -4.58
N THR A 54 14.27 5.87 -5.89
CA THR A 54 13.85 7.13 -6.50
C THR A 54 12.46 7.04 -7.12
N ASP A 55 11.67 6.03 -6.74
CA ASP A 55 10.27 5.92 -7.11
C ASP A 55 9.41 6.52 -5.99
N GLY A 56 8.49 7.41 -6.36
CA GLY A 56 7.40 7.88 -5.50
C GLY A 56 6.11 7.13 -5.81
N LEU A 57 5.43 6.62 -4.79
CA LEU A 57 4.12 6.00 -4.93
C LEU A 57 3.04 6.95 -4.37
N ILE A 58 2.01 7.22 -5.16
CA ILE A 58 0.82 7.94 -4.71
C ILE A 58 -0.33 6.93 -4.64
N ILE A 59 -0.96 6.76 -3.48
CA ILE A 59 -2.19 5.98 -3.34
C ILE A 59 -3.37 6.96 -3.30
N VAL A 60 -4.25 6.87 -4.29
CA VAL A 60 -5.31 7.88 -4.50
C VAL A 60 -6.71 7.28 -4.35
N ASP A 61 -7.56 7.92 -3.54
CA ASP A 61 -9.00 7.64 -3.51
C ASP A 61 -9.83 8.85 -4.03
N HIS A 62 -11.15 8.83 -3.87
CA HIS A 62 -12.02 9.94 -4.28
C HIS A 62 -11.88 11.18 -3.35
N GLY A 63 -11.48 10.96 -2.11
CA GLY A 63 -11.74 11.84 -0.99
C GLY A 63 -13.16 11.70 -0.47
N SER A 64 -13.39 12.26 0.72
CA SER A 64 -14.68 12.30 1.38
C SER A 64 -14.87 13.65 2.06
N ARG A 65 -16.12 14.10 2.14
CA ARG A 65 -16.50 15.25 2.97
C ARG A 65 -16.35 14.95 4.47
N ARG A 66 -16.29 13.66 4.84
CA ARG A 66 -16.07 13.21 6.22
C ARG A 66 -14.58 13.08 6.47
N LYS A 67 -14.05 13.91 7.38
CA LYS A 67 -12.63 13.95 7.70
C LYS A 67 -12.10 12.58 8.16
N GLU A 68 -12.90 11.84 8.92
CA GLU A 68 -12.54 10.52 9.44
C GLU A 68 -12.30 9.52 8.31
N SER A 69 -13.04 9.63 7.21
CA SER A 69 -12.83 8.78 6.02
C SER A 69 -11.49 9.05 5.35
N ASN A 70 -11.08 10.31 5.27
CA ASN A 70 -9.79 10.69 4.67
C ASN A 70 -8.61 10.22 5.54
N LEU A 71 -8.77 10.24 6.87
CA LEU A 71 -7.75 9.74 7.80
C LEU A 71 -7.49 8.24 7.62
N MET A 72 -8.49 7.45 7.26
CA MET A 72 -8.30 6.02 6.99
C MET A 72 -7.35 5.76 5.81
N LEU A 73 -7.35 6.63 4.78
CA LEU A 73 -6.38 6.51 3.68
C LEU A 73 -4.96 6.79 4.17
N ASN A 74 -4.77 7.79 5.03
CA ASN A 74 -3.47 8.10 5.62
C ASN A 74 -2.93 6.93 6.46
N GLU A 75 -3.80 6.32 7.28
CA GLU A 75 -3.46 5.12 8.04
C GLU A 75 -3.09 3.95 7.13
N PHE A 76 -3.87 3.74 6.05
CA PHE A 76 -3.57 2.70 5.07
C PHE A 76 -2.22 2.92 4.38
N VAL A 77 -1.92 4.15 3.95
CA VAL A 77 -0.63 4.50 3.33
C VAL A 77 0.54 4.25 4.30
N ALA A 78 0.40 4.63 5.57
CA ALA A 78 1.43 4.37 6.58
C ALA A 78 1.67 2.86 6.77
N MET A 79 0.60 2.07 6.91
CA MET A 79 0.70 0.61 7.01
C MET A 79 1.30 -0.01 5.74
N PHE A 80 0.95 0.51 4.56
CA PHE A 80 1.48 0.04 3.29
C PHE A 80 2.99 0.32 3.18
N ALA A 81 3.42 1.54 3.51
CA ALA A 81 4.83 1.92 3.51
C ALA A 81 5.64 1.05 4.48
N GLU A 82 5.16 0.84 5.71
CA GLU A 82 5.80 -0.03 6.70
C GLU A 82 5.90 -1.48 6.20
N LYS A 83 4.82 -2.03 5.65
CA LYS A 83 4.75 -3.41 5.18
C LYS A 83 5.66 -3.67 3.96
N THR A 84 5.74 -2.72 3.05
CA THR A 84 6.48 -2.89 1.77
C THR A 84 7.92 -2.40 1.83
N GLY A 85 8.24 -1.49 2.75
CA GLY A 85 9.53 -0.81 2.81
C GLY A 85 9.77 0.17 1.66
N TYR A 86 8.72 0.59 0.94
CA TYR A 86 8.85 1.59 -0.11
C TYR A 86 9.21 2.95 0.49
N PRO A 87 10.20 3.67 -0.07
CA PRO A 87 10.79 4.81 0.60
C PRO A 87 9.93 6.07 0.54
N ILE A 88 9.14 6.25 -0.51
CA ILE A 88 8.32 7.43 -0.76
C ILE A 88 6.91 6.95 -1.09
N VAL A 89 5.98 7.11 -0.16
CA VAL A 89 4.57 6.75 -0.33
C VAL A 89 3.69 7.88 0.22
N GLU A 90 2.88 8.48 -0.64
CA GLU A 90 2.01 9.61 -0.32
C GLU A 90 0.54 9.27 -0.54
N PRO A 91 -0.38 9.69 0.35
CA PRO A 91 -1.80 9.65 0.08
C PRO A 91 -2.18 10.80 -0.86
N ALA A 92 -3.26 10.61 -1.65
CA ALA A 92 -3.92 11.68 -2.37
C ALA A 92 -5.43 11.46 -2.44
N HIS A 93 -6.16 12.55 -2.61
CA HIS A 93 -7.59 12.56 -2.86
C HIS A 93 -7.85 13.25 -4.19
N MET A 94 -8.79 12.70 -4.97
CA MET A 94 -9.05 13.19 -6.33
C MET A 94 -9.82 14.52 -6.37
N GLU A 95 -10.81 14.72 -5.49
CA GLU A 95 -11.70 15.90 -5.59
C GLU A 95 -12.24 16.45 -4.27
N LEU A 96 -12.47 15.60 -3.25
CA LEU A 96 -13.27 15.99 -2.08
C LEU A 96 -12.45 16.35 -0.83
N ALA A 97 -11.13 16.20 -0.88
CA ALA A 97 -10.25 16.40 0.26
C ALA A 97 -8.82 16.71 -0.18
N GLU A 98 -7.99 17.10 0.78
CA GLU A 98 -6.56 17.32 0.61
C GLU A 98 -5.78 16.25 1.38
N PRO A 99 -4.59 15.83 0.90
CA PRO A 99 -3.84 16.39 -0.23
C PRO A 99 -4.37 15.98 -1.61
N SER A 100 -4.27 16.88 -2.58
CA SER A 100 -4.57 16.60 -4.00
C SER A 100 -3.48 15.72 -4.65
N ILE A 101 -3.77 15.19 -5.85
CA ILE A 101 -2.75 14.49 -6.66
C ILE A 101 -1.55 15.40 -6.95
N GLN A 102 -1.77 16.71 -7.18
CA GLN A 102 -0.70 17.66 -7.44
C GLN A 102 0.20 17.86 -6.20
N ASP A 103 -0.39 17.93 -5.02
CA ASP A 103 0.35 18.04 -3.77
C ASP A 103 1.20 16.80 -3.49
N ALA A 104 0.60 15.61 -3.63
CA ALA A 104 1.30 14.35 -3.44
C ALA A 104 2.43 14.15 -4.47
N PHE A 105 2.22 14.56 -5.73
CA PHE A 105 3.26 14.52 -6.77
C PHE A 105 4.45 15.42 -6.41
N ARG A 106 4.16 16.67 -6.02
CA ARG A 106 5.18 17.61 -5.55
C ARG A 106 5.96 17.06 -4.36
N LEU A 107 5.29 16.44 -3.38
CA LEU A 107 5.93 15.84 -2.21
C LEU A 107 6.83 14.65 -2.59
N CYS A 108 6.42 13.81 -3.54
CA CYS A 108 7.26 12.74 -4.05
C CYS A 108 8.55 13.29 -4.67
N VAL A 109 8.44 14.32 -5.51
CA VAL A 109 9.61 14.94 -6.17
C VAL A 109 10.53 15.62 -5.15
N GLN A 110 9.97 16.31 -4.15
CA GLN A 110 10.75 16.92 -3.06
C GLN A 110 11.55 15.89 -2.26
N GLN A 111 11.07 14.65 -2.18
CA GLN A 111 11.76 13.53 -1.54
C GLN A 111 12.78 12.83 -2.47
N GLY A 112 12.92 13.28 -3.71
CA GLY A 112 13.90 12.77 -4.67
C GLY A 112 13.36 11.77 -5.69
N ALA A 113 12.04 11.68 -5.85
CA ALA A 113 11.47 10.82 -6.88
C ALA A 113 11.79 11.33 -8.30
N ASN A 114 12.27 10.44 -9.17
CA ASN A 114 12.44 10.68 -10.61
C ASN A 114 11.40 9.91 -11.46
N ARG A 115 10.62 9.05 -10.80
CA ARG A 115 9.44 8.39 -11.36
C ARG A 115 8.33 8.35 -10.32
N VAL A 116 7.12 8.72 -10.72
CA VAL A 116 5.92 8.71 -9.85
C VAL A 116 4.92 7.67 -10.33
N ILE A 117 4.48 6.80 -9.43
CA ILE A 117 3.50 5.74 -9.70
C ILE A 117 2.22 6.14 -9.00
N VAL A 118 1.14 6.36 -9.74
CA VAL A 118 -0.17 6.71 -9.19
C VAL A 118 -1.05 5.47 -9.18
N SER A 119 -1.43 5.03 -7.99
CA SER A 119 -2.19 3.81 -7.75
C SER A 119 -3.59 4.12 -7.23
N PRO A 120 -4.64 3.94 -8.06
CA PRO A 120 -6.02 4.15 -7.63
C PRO A 120 -6.47 3.10 -6.61
N PHE A 121 -6.95 3.55 -5.45
CA PHE A 121 -7.53 2.71 -4.40
C PHE A 121 -9.03 2.51 -4.62
N PHE A 122 -9.38 1.96 -5.79
CA PHE A 122 -10.76 1.70 -6.22
C PHE A 122 -11.02 0.21 -6.43
N LEU A 123 -12.22 -0.26 -6.10
CA LEU A 123 -12.60 -1.66 -6.31
C LEU A 123 -12.83 -2.01 -7.78
N PHE A 124 -13.28 -1.07 -8.60
CA PHE A 124 -13.63 -1.34 -10.00
C PHE A 124 -13.09 -0.25 -10.92
N PRO A 125 -12.76 -0.59 -12.18
CA PRO A 125 -12.46 0.40 -13.20
C PRO A 125 -13.70 1.24 -13.52
N GLY A 126 -13.48 2.51 -13.85
CA GLY A 126 -14.55 3.46 -14.15
C GLY A 126 -14.00 4.77 -14.73
N ARG A 127 -14.88 5.77 -14.91
CA ARG A 127 -14.51 7.08 -15.50
C ARG A 127 -13.27 7.68 -14.85
N HIS A 128 -13.20 7.66 -13.53
CA HIS A 128 -12.12 8.23 -12.75
C HIS A 128 -10.74 7.64 -13.08
N TRP A 129 -10.69 6.32 -13.28
CA TRP A 129 -9.47 5.66 -13.70
C TRP A 129 -9.12 5.93 -15.18
N HIS A 130 -10.13 5.99 -16.04
CA HIS A 130 -9.91 6.19 -17.48
C HIS A 130 -9.56 7.63 -17.89
N GLN A 131 -10.02 8.63 -17.13
CA GLN A 131 -9.99 10.03 -17.57
C GLN A 131 -9.43 10.95 -16.50
N ASP A 132 -10.02 10.96 -15.30
CA ASP A 132 -9.76 12.00 -14.30
C ASP A 132 -8.34 11.86 -13.70
N ILE A 133 -7.97 10.68 -13.18
CA ILE A 133 -6.63 10.46 -12.60
C ILE A 133 -5.52 10.68 -13.64
N PRO A 134 -5.60 10.14 -14.88
CA PRO A 134 -4.63 10.45 -15.92
C PRO A 134 -4.50 11.95 -16.19
N SER A 135 -5.62 12.68 -16.29
CA SER A 135 -5.62 14.13 -16.55
C SER A 135 -4.98 14.92 -15.40
N LEU A 136 -5.37 14.62 -14.16
CA LEU A 136 -4.83 15.29 -12.96
C LEU A 136 -3.34 15.01 -12.76
N THR A 137 -2.92 13.76 -13.01
CA THR A 137 -1.51 13.37 -12.93
C THR A 137 -0.68 14.07 -14.01
N ALA A 138 -1.21 14.14 -15.24
CA ALA A 138 -0.56 14.85 -16.34
C ALA A 138 -0.41 16.34 -16.06
N GLU A 139 -1.42 16.97 -15.44
CA GLU A 139 -1.34 18.37 -15.00
C GLU A 139 -0.22 18.57 -13.98
N ALA A 140 -0.20 17.75 -12.93
CA ALA A 140 0.84 17.81 -11.89
C ALA A 140 2.26 17.61 -12.45
N ALA A 141 2.41 16.72 -13.44
CA ALA A 141 3.70 16.41 -14.05
C ALA A 141 4.26 17.55 -14.92
N LYS A 142 3.45 18.51 -15.38
CA LYS A 142 3.92 19.66 -16.18
C LYS A 142 4.97 20.50 -15.44
N ASP A 143 4.86 20.57 -14.12
CA ASP A 143 5.79 21.30 -13.25
C ASP A 143 7.16 20.57 -13.12
N TYR A 144 7.25 19.32 -13.58
CA TYR A 144 8.40 18.42 -13.37
C TYR A 144 8.78 17.63 -14.64
N PRO A 145 9.25 18.28 -15.73
CA PRO A 145 9.47 17.63 -17.03
C PRO A 145 10.54 16.52 -17.04
N GLY A 146 11.37 16.42 -16.00
CA GLY A 146 12.35 15.33 -15.83
C GLY A 146 11.84 14.12 -15.06
N VAL A 147 10.59 14.15 -14.58
CA VAL A 147 9.99 13.09 -13.76
C VAL A 147 9.01 12.30 -14.60
N SER A 148 9.29 11.01 -14.79
CA SER A 148 8.37 10.11 -15.48
C SER A 148 7.20 9.71 -14.58
N TYR A 149 6.07 9.30 -15.14
CA TYR A 149 4.96 8.79 -14.32
C TYR A 149 4.19 7.67 -14.99
N MET A 150 3.49 6.87 -14.19
CA MET A 150 2.54 5.86 -14.65
C MET A 150 1.31 5.80 -13.75
N ILE A 151 0.17 5.40 -14.31
CA ILE A 151 -1.04 5.08 -13.56
C ILE A 151 -1.22 3.58 -13.58
N THR A 152 -1.39 2.95 -12.41
CA THR A 152 -1.63 1.50 -12.33
C THR A 152 -3.08 1.15 -12.64
N ALA A 153 -3.38 -0.14 -12.75
CA ALA A 153 -4.76 -0.60 -12.60
C ALA A 153 -5.27 -0.29 -11.18
N PRO A 154 -6.58 -0.06 -11.00
CA PRO A 154 -7.20 -0.08 -9.68
C PRO A 154 -7.15 -1.50 -9.09
N LEU A 155 -7.63 -1.69 -7.85
CA LEU A 155 -7.64 -3.02 -7.21
C LEU A 155 -8.36 -4.06 -8.08
N GLY A 156 -9.51 -3.70 -8.65
CA GLY A 156 -10.25 -4.57 -9.56
C GLY A 156 -10.69 -5.88 -8.90
N LEU A 157 -11.02 -6.89 -9.72
CA LEU A 157 -11.33 -8.25 -9.25
C LEU A 157 -10.05 -9.04 -8.95
N HIS A 158 -9.30 -8.60 -7.95
CA HIS A 158 -8.09 -9.28 -7.52
C HIS A 158 -8.41 -10.48 -6.61
N PRO A 159 -7.78 -11.67 -6.79
CA PRO A 159 -8.06 -12.84 -5.96
C PRO A 159 -7.95 -12.60 -4.45
N LEU A 160 -6.96 -11.80 -4.01
CA LEU A 160 -6.79 -11.44 -2.59
C LEU A 160 -7.96 -10.66 -1.99
N LEU A 161 -8.81 -10.00 -2.80
CA LEU A 161 -10.02 -9.36 -2.26
C LEU A 161 -11.05 -10.39 -1.80
N MET A 162 -11.04 -11.60 -2.38
CA MET A 162 -11.92 -12.67 -1.91
C MET A 162 -11.55 -13.09 -0.49
N ASP A 163 -10.26 -13.16 -0.19
CA ASP A 163 -9.76 -13.47 1.16
C ASP A 163 -10.17 -12.38 2.16
N VAL A 164 -10.04 -11.10 1.78
CA VAL A 164 -10.44 -9.98 2.65
C VAL A 164 -11.96 -9.97 2.93
N VAL A 165 -12.77 -10.28 1.91
CA VAL A 165 -14.24 -10.36 2.07
C VAL A 165 -14.63 -11.55 2.95
N ASP A 166 -14.05 -12.74 2.70
CA ASP A 166 -14.31 -13.94 3.48
C ASP A 166 -13.86 -13.78 4.94
N ASP A 167 -12.69 -13.19 5.18
CA ASP A 167 -12.19 -12.84 6.52
C ASP A 167 -13.17 -11.94 7.26
N ARG A 168 -13.67 -10.87 6.61
CA ARG A 168 -14.63 -9.96 7.23
C ARG A 168 -15.95 -10.65 7.56
N ILE A 169 -16.47 -11.50 6.67
CA ILE A 169 -17.71 -12.26 6.90
C ILE A 169 -17.53 -13.19 8.09
N LYS A 170 -16.44 -13.98 8.11
CA LYS A 170 -16.14 -14.92 9.18
C LYS A 170 -15.97 -14.23 10.53
N HIS A 171 -15.26 -13.09 10.57
CA HIS A 171 -15.12 -12.32 11.80
C HIS A 171 -16.48 -11.86 12.33
N CYS A 172 -17.32 -11.26 11.48
CA CYS A 172 -18.64 -10.80 11.90
C CYS A 172 -19.54 -11.94 12.40
N LEU A 173 -19.53 -13.10 11.73
CA LEU A 173 -20.27 -14.29 12.19
C LEU A 173 -19.74 -14.82 13.52
N SER A 174 -18.42 -14.84 13.70
CA SER A 174 -17.78 -15.23 14.97
C SER A 174 -18.16 -14.29 16.11
N HIS A 175 -18.26 -12.99 15.84
CA HIS A 175 -18.72 -12.01 16.83
C HIS A 175 -20.17 -12.26 17.24
N VAL A 176 -21.06 -12.44 16.26
CA VAL A 176 -22.47 -12.75 16.50
C VAL A 176 -22.66 -14.05 17.29
N ALA A 177 -21.79 -15.05 17.09
CA ALA A 177 -21.80 -16.30 17.85
C ALA A 177 -21.29 -16.15 19.30
N GLY A 178 -20.69 -15.01 19.65
CA GLY A 178 -20.06 -14.77 20.96
C GLY A 178 -18.63 -15.27 21.07
N ASP A 179 -18.01 -15.66 19.94
CA ASP A 179 -16.67 -16.25 19.90
C ASP A 179 -15.56 -15.20 19.63
N ALA A 180 -15.92 -13.96 19.30
CA ALA A 180 -14.99 -12.87 19.02
C ALA A 180 -15.54 -11.50 19.42
N ASP A 181 -14.64 -10.54 19.64
CA ASP A 181 -14.99 -9.12 19.78
C ASP A 181 -15.47 -8.51 18.44
N GLU A 182 -16.17 -7.38 18.52
CA GLU A 182 -16.64 -6.66 17.34
C GLU A 182 -15.44 -6.25 16.46
N CYS A 183 -15.54 -6.47 15.15
CA CYS A 183 -14.45 -6.13 14.24
C CYS A 183 -14.20 -4.61 14.22
N SER A 184 -12.97 -4.20 13.91
CA SER A 184 -12.56 -2.78 13.93
C SER A 184 -13.45 -1.82 13.12
N VAL A 185 -14.11 -2.30 12.08
CA VAL A 185 -15.00 -1.51 11.22
C VAL A 185 -16.39 -1.37 11.82
N CYS A 186 -16.86 -2.40 12.53
CA CYS A 186 -18.17 -2.37 13.16
C CYS A 186 -18.12 -1.73 14.55
N ALA A 187 -16.96 -1.72 15.21
CA ALA A 187 -16.73 -1.22 16.57
C ALA A 187 -17.52 0.07 16.86
N GLY A 188 -18.51 -0.02 17.75
CA GLY A 188 -19.31 1.13 18.21
C GLY A 188 -20.38 1.62 17.23
N THR A 189 -20.55 0.96 16.09
CA THR A 189 -21.63 1.26 15.13
C THR A 189 -22.91 0.48 15.44
N GLY A 190 -22.79 -0.60 16.23
CA GLY A 190 -23.88 -1.53 16.49
C GLY A 190 -24.35 -2.24 15.21
N LYS A 191 -23.49 -2.39 14.19
CA LYS A 191 -23.84 -3.02 12.90
C LYS A 191 -23.43 -4.49 12.78
N CYS A 192 -22.63 -5.00 13.71
CA CYS A 192 -22.26 -6.42 13.74
C CYS A 192 -23.33 -7.26 14.46
N HIS A 193 -24.53 -7.38 13.89
CA HIS A 193 -25.62 -8.16 14.48
C HIS A 193 -26.51 -8.82 13.42
N LEU A 194 -27.34 -9.77 13.86
CA LEU A 194 -28.43 -10.34 13.06
C LEU A 194 -29.69 -9.49 13.23
N TYR A 195 -30.39 -9.26 12.13
CA TYR A 195 -31.67 -8.55 12.06
C TYR A 195 -32.85 -9.49 12.18
#